data_AF-A0A8J8E0U6-F1
#
_entry.id   AF-A0A8J8E0U6-F1
#
_cell.length_a   1.000
_cell.length_b   1.000
_cell.length_c   1.000
_cell.angle_alpha   90.00
_cell.angle_beta   90.00
_cell.angle_gamma   90.00
#
_symmetry.space_group_name_H-M   'P 1'
#
loop_
_entity.id
_entity.type
_entity.pdbx_description
1 polymer ?
#
loop_
_entity_poly.entity_id
_entity_poly.type
_entity_poly.pdbx_seq_one_letter_code
_entity_poly.pdbx_strand_id
1 'polypeptide(L)'
;MAEKKRKRVLILGAAGRDFHNFNVFFRDNPEYEVVAFTATQIPDIEGRLYPPELAGELYPNGIPIWSEDDLEKIIKEHNIDIVVFAYSDVSHEHVMHLASRAHSAGADFWLLGPKSTMLKSSKPVIAVTAVRTGCGKSQTSRKVAQILQEMGYKVVAIRHPMPYGDLRKQVVQRFASYEDLDKHECTIEEREEYEPYIDRGMVVYAGVDYEKILREAEKEADIILWDGGNNDFPFYEPDLWIVVTDPHRPGHELKYHPGETNFRAADVIIINKIDTANRDDIQKVRESIEKVNPNAIVIDGASPLYVDKPELIKGKRVLVVEDGPTLTHGGMKYGAGYIAAKKYGAAEIVDPRPYAVGSIVDTYKKYSHLDVILPAMGYGAKQIKELEETINRADADVVIMGTPIDLRRVMKLNKPAVRVRYELEEIGEPKLKDVLKEFVEKCEKLKK
;
A
#
# COMPACT_ATOMS: atom_id res chain seq x y z
N MET A 1 -37.35 -14.70 26.11
CA MET A 1 -36.04 -15.35 25.84
C MET A 1 -34.99 -14.33 26.25
N ALA A 2 -34.01 -14.71 27.08
CA ALA A 2 -32.93 -13.79 27.41
C ALA A 2 -32.21 -13.39 26.11
N GLU A 3 -32.09 -12.09 25.86
CA GLU A 3 -31.34 -11.56 24.72
C GLU A 3 -29.92 -12.14 24.78
N LYS A 4 -29.52 -12.90 23.76
CA LYS A 4 -28.18 -13.50 23.72
C LYS A 4 -27.19 -12.34 23.68
N LYS A 5 -26.41 -12.15 24.76
CA LYS A 5 -25.42 -11.08 24.87
C LYS A 5 -24.44 -11.21 23.70
N ARG A 6 -24.34 -10.16 22.87
CA ARG A 6 -23.38 -10.09 21.76
C ARG A 6 -21.96 -10.09 22.30
N LYS A 7 -21.04 -10.71 21.57
CA LYS A 7 -19.61 -10.64 21.89
C LYS A 7 -19.07 -9.26 21.52
N ARG A 8 -18.41 -8.60 22.46
CA ARG A 8 -17.90 -7.24 22.32
C ARG A 8 -16.51 -7.29 21.69
N VAL A 9 -16.36 -6.56 20.59
CA VAL A 9 -15.17 -6.64 19.73
C VAL A 9 -14.48 -5.28 19.67
N LEU A 10 -13.15 -5.29 19.79
CA LEU A 10 -12.27 -4.17 19.48
C LEU A 10 -11.46 -4.54 18.23
N ILE A 11 -11.41 -3.69 17.21
CA ILE A 11 -10.63 -3.95 16.00
C ILE A 11 -9.42 -3.01 15.96
N LEU A 12 -8.21 -3.57 15.92
CA LEU A 12 -6.98 -2.81 15.84
C LEU A 12 -6.57 -2.58 14.38
N GLY A 13 -6.40 -1.33 13.95
CA GLY A 13 -6.00 -1.04 12.57
C GLY A 13 -5.62 0.41 12.28
N ALA A 14 -5.46 0.69 10.99
CA ALA A 14 -5.04 2.00 10.47
C ALA A 14 -5.97 2.45 9.34
N ALA A 15 -7.28 2.31 9.53
CA ALA A 15 -8.29 2.76 8.57
C ALA A 15 -8.14 2.14 7.17
N GLY A 16 -7.89 0.84 7.09
CA GLY A 16 -7.91 0.07 5.85
C GLY A 16 -8.53 -1.30 6.04
N ARG A 17 -7.70 -2.29 6.40
CA ARG A 17 -8.11 -3.68 6.65
C ARG A 17 -9.10 -3.81 7.81
N ASP A 18 -8.99 -2.99 8.84
CA ASP A 18 -9.94 -2.90 9.96
C ASP A 18 -11.35 -2.56 9.48
N PHE A 19 -11.50 -1.51 8.67
CA PHE A 19 -12.79 -1.13 8.08
C PHE A 19 -13.31 -2.21 7.13
N HIS A 20 -12.42 -2.82 6.34
CA HIS A 20 -12.80 -3.94 5.47
C HIS A 20 -13.32 -5.13 6.29
N ASN A 21 -12.58 -5.56 7.30
CA ASN A 21 -12.97 -6.66 8.18
C ASN A 21 -14.30 -6.38 8.87
N PHE A 22 -14.50 -5.14 9.34
CA PHE A 22 -15.79 -4.69 9.85
C PHE A 22 -16.90 -4.86 8.81
N ASN A 23 -16.73 -4.27 7.63
CA ASN A 23 -17.75 -4.25 6.57
C ASN A 23 -18.16 -5.65 6.10
N VAL A 24 -17.22 -6.59 6.02
CA VAL A 24 -17.48 -7.93 5.46
C VAL A 24 -17.87 -8.98 6.50
N PHE A 25 -17.37 -8.87 7.74
CA PHE A 25 -17.53 -9.92 8.74
C PHE A 25 -18.44 -9.52 9.92
N PHE A 26 -18.41 -8.24 10.31
CA PHE A 26 -19.06 -7.77 11.55
C PHE A 26 -20.31 -6.90 11.34
N ARG A 27 -20.34 -6.08 10.28
CA ARG A 27 -21.35 -5.02 10.07
C ARG A 27 -22.78 -5.50 10.27
N ASP A 28 -23.13 -6.61 9.63
CA ASP A 28 -24.48 -7.16 9.60
C ASP A 28 -24.61 -8.45 10.46
N ASN A 29 -23.61 -8.73 11.32
CA ASN A 29 -23.56 -9.95 12.11
C ASN A 29 -24.06 -9.71 13.55
N PRO A 30 -25.26 -10.19 13.91
CA PRO A 30 -25.85 -9.91 15.22
C PRO A 30 -25.20 -10.67 16.38
N GLU A 31 -24.25 -11.58 16.14
CA GLU A 31 -23.51 -12.26 17.21
C GLU A 31 -22.44 -11.36 17.85
N TYR A 32 -22.04 -10.28 17.17
CA TYR A 32 -20.96 -9.40 17.58
C TYR A 32 -21.42 -7.94 17.72
N GLU A 33 -20.72 -7.21 18.57
CA GLU A 33 -20.84 -5.76 18.73
C GLU A 33 -19.45 -5.17 18.66
N VAL A 34 -19.11 -4.52 17.55
CA VAL A 34 -17.84 -3.79 17.43
C VAL A 34 -17.95 -2.48 18.20
N VAL A 35 -17.28 -2.44 19.34
CA VAL A 35 -17.36 -1.32 20.29
C VAL A 35 -16.56 -0.13 19.82
N ALA A 36 -15.38 -0.38 19.25
CA ALA A 36 -14.49 0.64 18.74
C ALA A 36 -13.50 0.06 17.72
N PHE A 37 -12.92 0.96 16.93
CA PHE A 37 -11.62 0.75 16.30
C PHE A 37 -10.53 1.37 17.17
N THR A 38 -9.29 0.91 17.04
CA THR A 38 -8.12 1.70 17.47
C THR A 38 -7.41 2.28 16.26
N ALA A 39 -6.67 3.37 16.48
CA ALA A 39 -5.75 3.91 15.50
C ALA A 39 -4.38 4.12 16.12
N THR A 40 -3.36 3.82 15.33
CA THR A 40 -1.99 4.27 15.52
C THR A 40 -1.47 4.76 14.16
N GLN A 41 -0.36 5.48 14.14
CA GLN A 41 0.40 5.86 12.93
C GLN A 41 -0.16 7.00 12.06
N ILE A 42 -1.46 7.06 11.76
CA ILE A 42 -2.02 8.09 10.85
C ILE A 42 -2.43 9.35 11.64
N PRO A 43 -1.88 10.54 11.32
CA PRO A 43 -2.31 11.80 11.93
C PRO A 43 -3.82 12.03 11.72
N ASP A 44 -4.49 12.61 12.70
CA ASP A 44 -5.88 13.09 12.61
C ASP A 44 -6.96 11.99 12.42
N ILE A 45 -6.66 10.70 12.61
CA ILE A 45 -7.68 9.63 12.63
C ILE A 45 -8.22 9.36 14.04
N GLU A 46 -7.37 9.46 15.06
CA GLU A 46 -7.77 9.32 16.45
C GLU A 46 -8.85 10.35 16.83
N GLY A 47 -9.89 9.91 17.55
CA GLY A 47 -11.01 10.76 17.94
C GLY A 47 -12.06 10.98 16.85
N ARG A 48 -11.88 10.39 15.65
CA ARG A 48 -12.92 10.33 14.63
C ARG A 48 -13.92 9.21 14.90
N LEU A 49 -14.98 9.21 14.11
CA LEU A 49 -16.06 8.24 14.13
C LEU A 49 -16.11 7.55 12.78
N TYR A 50 -16.16 6.21 12.75
CA TYR A 50 -16.63 5.49 11.59
C TYR A 50 -18.13 5.78 11.40
N PRO A 51 -18.52 6.42 10.28
CA PRO A 51 -19.79 7.14 10.19
C PRO A 51 -20.99 6.18 10.26
N PRO A 52 -22.08 6.55 10.98
CA PRO A 52 -23.32 5.78 11.03
C PRO A 52 -23.86 5.40 9.65
N GLU A 53 -23.72 6.30 8.67
CA GLU A 53 -24.19 6.12 7.30
C GLU A 53 -23.50 4.95 6.57
N LEU A 54 -22.34 4.52 7.05
CA LEU A 54 -21.58 3.37 6.53
C LEU A 54 -21.61 2.16 7.49
N ALA A 55 -22.02 2.37 8.74
CA ALA A 55 -21.91 1.37 9.80
C ALA A 55 -23.07 0.36 9.83
N GLY A 56 -24.14 0.60 9.07
CA GLY A 56 -25.29 -0.30 9.00
C GLY A 56 -26.25 -0.18 10.19
N GLU A 57 -27.36 -0.91 10.14
CA GLU A 57 -28.48 -0.76 11.09
C GLU A 57 -28.11 -1.11 12.54
N LEU A 58 -27.10 -1.97 12.74
CA LEU A 58 -26.62 -2.36 14.07
C LEU A 58 -25.83 -1.25 14.79
N TYR A 59 -25.42 -0.20 14.06
CA TYR A 59 -24.53 0.85 14.57
C TYR A 59 -25.05 2.26 14.21
N PRO A 60 -26.26 2.65 14.68
CA PRO A 60 -26.90 3.92 14.29
C PRO A 60 -26.18 5.18 14.78
N ASN A 61 -25.23 5.03 15.72
CA ASN A 61 -24.40 6.12 16.23
C ASN A 61 -22.97 6.10 15.67
N GLY A 62 -22.69 5.22 14.69
CA GLY A 62 -21.34 4.97 14.21
C GLY A 62 -20.48 4.22 15.24
N ILE A 63 -19.18 4.11 14.95
CA ILE A 63 -18.23 3.38 15.79
C ILE A 63 -17.04 4.30 16.11
N PRO A 64 -16.71 4.55 17.39
CA PRO A 64 -15.61 5.44 17.75
C PRO A 64 -14.25 4.84 17.38
N ILE A 65 -13.27 5.73 17.19
CA ILE A 65 -11.88 5.37 16.96
C ILE A 65 -11.03 5.94 18.11
N TRP A 66 -10.43 5.06 18.91
CA TRP A 66 -9.66 5.40 20.11
C TRP A 66 -8.15 5.20 19.92
N SER A 67 -7.35 5.75 20.83
CA SER A 67 -5.91 5.51 20.86
C SER A 67 -5.59 4.05 21.18
N GLU A 68 -4.67 3.44 20.44
CA GLU A 68 -4.16 2.11 20.77
C GLU A 68 -3.30 2.08 22.06
N ASP A 69 -2.75 3.23 22.48
CA ASP A 69 -1.97 3.32 23.72
C ASP A 69 -2.82 2.96 24.95
N ASP A 70 -4.14 3.16 24.88
CA ASP A 70 -5.11 2.84 25.93
C ASP A 70 -5.66 1.39 25.85
N LEU A 71 -5.07 0.49 25.04
CA LEU A 71 -5.61 -0.85 24.77
C LEU A 71 -6.12 -1.62 26.01
N GLU A 72 -5.30 -1.78 27.05
CA GLU A 72 -5.67 -2.54 28.25
C GLU A 72 -6.78 -1.86 29.05
N LYS A 73 -6.80 -0.52 29.04
CA LYS A 73 -7.84 0.28 29.68
C LYS A 73 -9.16 0.12 28.93
N ILE A 74 -9.14 0.24 27.61
CA ILE A 74 -10.30 0.04 26.72
C ILE A 74 -10.90 -1.34 26.94
N ILE A 75 -10.08 -2.39 26.96
CA ILE A 75 -10.54 -3.78 27.16
C ILE A 75 -11.30 -3.92 28.48
N LYS A 76 -10.75 -3.39 29.57
CA LYS A 76 -11.35 -3.49 30.91
C LYS A 76 -12.60 -2.64 31.07
N GLU A 77 -12.54 -1.37 30.68
CA GLU A 77 -13.66 -0.42 30.84
C GLU A 77 -14.86 -0.81 29.98
N HIS A 78 -14.61 -1.32 28.77
CA HIS A 78 -15.67 -1.68 27.83
C HIS A 78 -16.00 -3.17 27.81
N ASN A 79 -15.40 -3.99 28.69
CA ASN A 79 -15.60 -5.44 28.75
C ASN A 79 -15.48 -6.11 27.38
N ILE A 80 -14.36 -5.86 26.70
CA ILE A 80 -14.09 -6.42 25.37
C ILE A 80 -13.83 -7.93 25.50
N ASP A 81 -14.57 -8.73 24.73
CA ASP A 81 -14.40 -10.18 24.69
C ASP A 81 -13.31 -10.59 23.68
N ILE A 82 -13.22 -9.87 22.55
CA ILE A 82 -12.32 -10.20 21.44
C ILE A 82 -11.61 -8.94 20.92
N VAL A 83 -10.29 -9.01 20.80
CA VAL A 83 -9.48 -8.06 20.05
C VAL A 83 -9.14 -8.67 18.69
N VAL A 84 -9.54 -8.01 17.61
CA VAL A 84 -9.25 -8.43 16.24
C VAL A 84 -8.11 -7.57 15.70
N PHE A 85 -7.02 -8.20 15.29
CA PHE A 85 -5.89 -7.50 14.69
C PHE A 85 -6.05 -7.38 13.17
N ALA A 86 -5.85 -6.17 12.65
CA ALA A 86 -6.09 -5.80 11.27
C ALA A 86 -5.04 -4.81 10.71
N TYR A 87 -3.79 -4.88 11.16
CA TYR A 87 -2.68 -4.15 10.54
C TYR A 87 -1.97 -4.98 9.46
N SER A 88 -1.21 -4.29 8.61
CA SER A 88 -0.24 -4.88 7.69
C SER A 88 1.14 -4.25 7.88
N ASP A 89 2.14 -4.89 7.31
CA ASP A 89 3.56 -4.48 7.22
C ASP A 89 4.29 -4.34 8.56
N VAL A 90 3.88 -5.15 9.53
CA VAL A 90 4.51 -5.25 10.85
C VAL A 90 5.22 -6.59 11.03
N SER A 91 6.18 -6.65 11.95
CA SER A 91 6.84 -7.92 12.27
C SER A 91 5.86 -8.88 12.96
N HIS A 92 6.09 -10.20 12.82
CA HIS A 92 5.34 -11.19 13.61
C HIS A 92 5.46 -10.96 15.11
N GLU A 93 6.62 -10.46 15.56
CA GLU A 93 6.82 -10.09 16.95
C GLU A 93 5.87 -8.98 17.40
N HIS A 94 5.66 -7.94 16.59
CA HIS A 94 4.73 -6.86 16.90
C HIS A 94 3.28 -7.39 17.08
N VAL A 95 2.84 -8.28 16.19
CA VAL A 95 1.53 -8.96 16.32
C VAL A 95 1.44 -9.68 17.68
N MET A 96 2.49 -10.42 18.05
CA MET A 96 2.51 -11.19 19.30
C MET A 96 2.59 -10.33 20.56
N HIS A 97 3.22 -9.15 20.50
CA HIS A 97 3.19 -8.19 21.60
C HIS A 97 1.77 -7.66 21.83
N LEU A 98 1.04 -7.29 20.77
CA LEU A 98 -0.36 -6.87 20.90
C LEU A 98 -1.29 -8.00 21.37
N ALA A 99 -1.06 -9.24 20.92
CA ALA A 99 -1.78 -10.40 21.43
C ALA A 99 -1.56 -10.60 22.94
N SER A 100 -0.32 -10.44 23.39
CA SER A 100 0.02 -10.56 24.82
C SER A 100 -0.64 -9.48 25.66
N ARG A 101 -0.69 -8.23 25.16
CA ARG A 101 -1.41 -7.12 25.82
C ARG A 101 -2.89 -7.44 25.95
N ALA A 102 -3.54 -7.86 24.85
CA ALA A 102 -4.96 -8.24 24.84
C ALA A 102 -5.28 -9.37 25.84
N HIS A 103 -4.51 -10.45 25.81
CA HIS A 103 -4.67 -11.59 26.73
C HIS A 103 -4.46 -11.17 28.20
N SER A 104 -3.48 -10.32 28.49
CA SER A 104 -3.22 -9.85 29.86
C SER A 104 -4.37 -9.00 30.44
N ALA A 105 -5.16 -8.37 29.55
CA ALA A 105 -6.36 -7.63 29.90
C ALA A 105 -7.63 -8.49 29.90
N GLY A 106 -7.56 -9.75 29.47
CA GLY A 106 -8.63 -10.74 29.57
C GLY A 106 -9.46 -10.98 28.30
N ALA A 107 -9.09 -10.38 27.15
CA ALA A 107 -9.77 -10.58 25.88
C ALA A 107 -9.09 -11.67 25.03
N ASP A 108 -9.85 -12.38 24.20
CA ASP A 108 -9.32 -13.22 23.13
C ASP A 108 -8.60 -12.35 22.08
N PHE A 109 -7.63 -12.93 21.35
CA PHE A 109 -6.97 -12.25 20.23
C PHE A 109 -7.17 -13.01 18.92
N TRP A 110 -7.76 -12.36 17.91
CA TRP A 110 -8.15 -12.97 16.65
C TRP A 110 -7.37 -12.39 15.47
N LEU A 111 -7.00 -13.26 14.54
CA LEU A 111 -6.52 -12.93 13.20
C LEU A 111 -7.53 -13.48 12.19
N LEU A 112 -8.23 -12.60 11.49
CA LEU A 112 -9.18 -13.03 10.45
C LEU A 112 -8.41 -13.44 9.19
N GLY A 113 -8.73 -14.61 8.64
CA GLY A 113 -8.09 -15.16 7.45
C GLY A 113 -8.89 -14.92 6.16
N PRO A 114 -8.28 -15.24 4.99
CA PRO A 114 -8.87 -15.03 3.66
C PRO A 114 -10.32 -15.48 3.51
N LYS A 115 -10.67 -16.66 4.02
CA LYS A 115 -12.03 -17.22 3.91
C LYS A 115 -13.10 -16.33 4.56
N SER A 116 -12.74 -15.60 5.61
CA SER A 116 -13.67 -14.74 6.35
C SER A 116 -13.78 -13.34 5.75
N THR A 117 -12.77 -12.91 4.98
CA THR A 117 -12.62 -11.49 4.62
C THR A 117 -12.54 -11.24 3.12
N MET A 118 -12.28 -12.23 2.27
CA MET A 118 -12.24 -12.03 0.83
C MET A 118 -13.64 -12.04 0.22
N LEU A 119 -13.94 -11.05 -0.61
CA LEU A 119 -15.18 -10.98 -1.38
C LEU A 119 -15.03 -11.72 -2.71
N LYS A 120 -16.12 -12.31 -3.19
CA LYS A 120 -16.14 -13.05 -4.45
C LYS A 120 -16.54 -12.14 -5.62
N SER A 121 -15.72 -12.21 -6.66
CA SER A 121 -15.95 -11.52 -7.93
C SER A 121 -16.57 -12.46 -8.97
N SER A 122 -17.50 -11.92 -9.74
CA SER A 122 -18.04 -12.49 -10.98
C SER A 122 -17.04 -12.41 -12.15
N LYS A 123 -16.12 -11.43 -12.10
CA LYS A 123 -15.00 -11.29 -13.05
C LYS A 123 -13.74 -11.99 -12.52
N PRO A 124 -12.83 -12.43 -13.41
CA PRO A 124 -11.49 -12.86 -13.00
C PRO A 124 -10.76 -11.77 -12.20
N VAL A 125 -10.10 -12.17 -11.12
CA VAL A 125 -9.30 -11.30 -10.27
C VAL A 125 -7.84 -11.75 -10.33
N ILE A 126 -6.94 -10.86 -10.71
CA ILE A 126 -5.50 -11.05 -10.53
C ILE A 126 -5.07 -10.17 -9.37
N ALA A 127 -4.53 -10.78 -8.32
CA ALA A 127 -3.99 -10.04 -7.19
C ALA A 127 -2.47 -9.91 -7.29
N VAL A 128 -1.98 -8.68 -7.14
CA VAL A 128 -0.55 -8.40 -6.98
C VAL A 128 -0.33 -7.90 -5.57
N THR A 129 0.44 -8.66 -4.80
CA THR A 129 0.77 -8.38 -3.39
C THR A 129 2.28 -8.44 -3.19
N ALA A 130 2.75 -8.21 -1.96
CA ALA A 130 4.17 -8.26 -1.65
C ALA A 130 4.39 -8.85 -0.26
N VAL A 131 5.62 -9.24 0.03
CA VAL A 131 6.03 -9.67 1.37
C VAL A 131 6.36 -8.50 2.29
N ARG A 132 6.77 -7.36 1.72
CA ARG A 132 7.04 -6.09 2.42
C ARG A 132 6.70 -4.89 1.54
N THR A 133 6.47 -3.76 2.18
CA THR A 133 6.45 -2.46 1.48
C THR A 133 7.79 -2.19 0.79
N GLY A 134 7.74 -1.60 -0.40
CA GLY A 134 8.92 -1.28 -1.21
C GLY A 134 9.48 -2.44 -2.05
N CYS A 135 8.86 -3.63 -2.10
CA CYS A 135 9.35 -4.74 -2.95
C CYS A 135 9.23 -4.47 -4.47
N GLY A 136 8.48 -3.45 -4.89
CA GLY A 136 8.19 -3.17 -6.31
C GLY A 136 6.84 -3.67 -6.78
N LYS A 137 5.84 -3.70 -5.89
CA LYS A 137 4.48 -4.14 -6.19
C LYS A 137 3.81 -3.31 -7.30
N SER A 138 3.79 -1.98 -7.16
CA SER A 138 3.06 -1.11 -8.09
C SER A 138 3.61 -1.17 -9.53
N GLN A 139 4.93 -1.35 -9.72
CA GLN A 139 5.49 -1.57 -11.07
C GLN A 139 5.09 -2.93 -11.66
N THR A 140 5.01 -3.97 -10.84
CA THR A 140 4.50 -5.28 -11.24
C THR A 140 3.03 -5.18 -11.66
N SER A 141 2.20 -4.52 -10.85
CA SER A 141 0.78 -4.32 -11.14
C SER A 141 0.56 -3.59 -12.46
N ARG A 142 1.31 -2.49 -12.71
CA ARG A 142 1.26 -1.77 -14.01
C ARG A 142 1.68 -2.64 -15.20
N LYS A 143 2.71 -3.47 -15.03
CA LYS A 143 3.17 -4.37 -16.10
C LYS A 143 2.14 -5.46 -16.41
N VAL A 144 1.55 -6.07 -15.38
CA VAL A 144 0.45 -7.04 -15.54
C VAL A 144 -0.72 -6.42 -16.30
N ALA A 145 -1.15 -5.24 -15.85
CA ALA A 145 -2.19 -4.47 -16.50
C ALA A 145 -1.90 -4.19 -17.98
N GLN A 146 -0.70 -3.69 -18.28
CA GLN A 146 -0.28 -3.38 -19.64
C GLN A 146 -0.31 -4.64 -20.53
N ILE A 147 0.24 -5.76 -20.06
CA ILE A 147 0.25 -7.02 -20.83
C ILE A 147 -1.18 -7.46 -21.16
N LEU A 148 -2.10 -7.38 -20.21
CA LEU A 148 -3.51 -7.74 -20.42
C LEU A 148 -4.22 -6.79 -21.38
N GLN A 149 -3.93 -5.49 -21.33
CA GLN A 149 -4.45 -4.53 -22.32
C GLN A 149 -3.90 -4.80 -23.73
N GLU A 150 -2.61 -5.13 -23.85
CA GLU A 150 -1.98 -5.54 -25.12
C GLU A 150 -2.61 -6.84 -25.67
N MET A 151 -3.14 -7.70 -24.79
CA MET A 151 -3.94 -8.88 -25.16
C MET A 151 -5.39 -8.55 -25.53
N GLY A 152 -5.83 -7.29 -25.38
CA GLY A 152 -7.15 -6.81 -25.78
C GLY A 152 -8.22 -6.81 -24.68
N TYR A 153 -7.85 -7.06 -23.42
CA TYR A 153 -8.80 -7.06 -22.30
C TYR A 153 -8.98 -5.66 -21.69
N LYS A 154 -10.21 -5.36 -21.26
CA LYS A 154 -10.49 -4.20 -20.40
C LYS A 154 -10.10 -4.54 -18.97
N VAL A 155 -9.07 -3.87 -18.46
CA VAL A 155 -8.56 -4.07 -17.11
C VAL A 155 -8.91 -2.88 -16.24
N VAL A 156 -9.48 -3.14 -15.07
CA VAL A 156 -9.69 -2.15 -14.02
C VAL A 156 -8.80 -2.47 -12.84
N ALA A 157 -8.01 -1.50 -12.40
CA ALA A 157 -7.25 -1.62 -11.16
C ALA A 157 -8.12 -1.22 -9.97
N ILE A 158 -8.08 -2.00 -8.89
CA ILE A 158 -8.65 -1.61 -7.60
C ILE A 158 -7.50 -1.49 -6.62
N ARG A 159 -7.36 -0.30 -6.02
CA ARG A 159 -6.31 0.02 -5.04
C ARG A 159 -6.84 -0.13 -3.62
N HIS A 160 -5.95 -0.56 -2.74
CA HIS A 160 -6.16 -0.64 -1.29
C HIS A 160 -6.55 0.73 -0.69
N PRO A 161 -7.32 0.77 0.41
CA PRO A 161 -7.82 2.03 0.96
C PRO A 161 -6.69 2.93 1.48
N MET A 162 -6.86 4.24 1.25
CA MET A 162 -6.05 5.34 1.80
C MET A 162 -6.98 6.47 2.27
N PRO A 163 -7.81 6.25 3.33
CA PRO A 163 -8.93 7.15 3.60
C PRO A 163 -8.53 8.33 4.49
N TYR A 164 -7.66 9.19 3.96
CA TYR A 164 -7.24 10.42 4.65
C TYR A 164 -8.37 11.45 4.77
N GLY A 165 -9.35 11.39 3.86
CA GLY A 165 -10.43 12.37 3.74
C GLY A 165 -11.70 12.02 4.52
N ASP A 166 -12.82 12.57 4.06
CA ASP A 166 -14.15 12.25 4.58
C ASP A 166 -14.62 10.89 4.03
N LEU A 167 -14.73 9.89 4.89
CA LEU A 167 -15.16 8.53 4.56
C LEU A 167 -16.47 8.50 3.77
N ARG A 168 -17.38 9.45 4.03
CA ARG A 168 -18.70 9.54 3.34
C ARG A 168 -18.55 9.91 1.87
N LYS A 169 -17.49 10.63 1.51
CA LYS A 169 -17.16 10.99 0.11
C LYS A 169 -16.31 9.92 -0.58
N GLN A 170 -15.81 8.94 0.18
CA GLN A 170 -14.85 7.93 -0.27
C GLN A 170 -15.45 6.51 -0.24
N VAL A 171 -16.78 6.38 -0.31
CA VAL A 171 -17.44 5.05 -0.34
C VAL A 171 -17.02 4.25 -1.56
N VAL A 172 -17.17 4.86 -2.74
CA VAL A 172 -16.71 4.36 -4.04
C VAL A 172 -16.18 5.55 -4.83
N GLN A 173 -14.94 5.45 -5.29
CA GLN A 173 -14.30 6.44 -6.14
C GLN A 173 -13.80 5.75 -7.40
N ARG A 174 -13.98 6.42 -8.54
CA ARG A 174 -13.59 5.96 -9.86
C ARG A 174 -12.74 7.04 -10.51
N PHE A 175 -11.54 6.69 -10.93
CA PHE A 175 -10.58 7.60 -11.53
C PHE A 175 -10.22 7.11 -12.93
N ALA A 176 -10.53 7.93 -13.94
CA ALA A 176 -10.15 7.68 -15.33
C ALA A 176 -9.38 8.87 -15.94
N SER A 177 -9.28 9.98 -15.21
CA SER A 177 -8.71 11.23 -15.67
C SER A 177 -8.08 12.02 -14.52
N TYR A 178 -7.27 13.02 -14.84
CA TYR A 178 -6.68 13.90 -13.83
C TYR A 178 -7.75 14.77 -13.14
N GLU A 179 -8.81 15.13 -13.86
CA GLU A 179 -9.95 15.87 -13.33
C GLU A 179 -10.67 15.08 -12.22
N ASP A 180 -10.68 13.75 -12.30
CA ASP A 180 -11.21 12.91 -11.22
C ASP A 180 -10.36 13.02 -9.94
N LEU A 181 -9.03 13.11 -10.06
CA LEU A 181 -8.12 13.28 -8.92
C LEU A 181 -8.34 14.63 -8.23
N ASP A 182 -8.60 15.68 -9.00
CA ASP A 182 -8.91 17.01 -8.48
C ASP A 182 -10.28 17.02 -7.79
N LYS A 183 -11.31 16.46 -8.46
CA LYS A 183 -12.68 16.36 -7.94
C LYS A 183 -12.75 15.63 -6.60
N HIS A 184 -11.92 14.61 -6.43
CA HIS A 184 -11.86 13.79 -5.23
C HIS A 184 -10.84 14.28 -4.19
N GLU A 185 -10.21 15.43 -4.44
CA GLU A 185 -9.25 16.06 -3.51
C GLU A 185 -8.08 15.13 -3.13
N CYS A 186 -7.62 14.31 -4.07
CA CYS A 186 -6.58 13.30 -3.82
C CYS A 186 -5.28 13.93 -3.32
N THR A 187 -4.76 13.36 -2.24
CA THR A 187 -3.44 13.63 -1.64
C THR A 187 -2.30 13.26 -2.59
N ILE A 188 -1.07 13.65 -2.22
CA ILE A 188 0.14 13.25 -2.98
C ILE A 188 0.27 11.73 -3.04
N GLU A 189 0.08 11.03 -1.91
CA GLU A 189 0.19 9.57 -1.82
C GLU A 189 -0.87 8.86 -2.67
N GLU A 190 -2.13 9.32 -2.66
CA GLU A 190 -3.17 8.77 -3.55
C GLU A 190 -2.80 8.97 -5.03
N ARG A 191 -2.30 10.15 -5.40
CA ARG A 191 -1.88 10.44 -6.78
C ARG A 191 -0.67 9.64 -7.22
N GLU A 192 0.29 9.38 -6.33
CA GLU A 192 1.43 8.50 -6.59
C GLU A 192 0.98 7.10 -7.03
N GLU A 193 -0.14 6.63 -6.49
CA GLU A 193 -0.70 5.31 -6.80
C GLU A 193 -1.67 5.32 -7.98
N TYR A 194 -2.37 6.43 -8.25
CA TYR A 194 -3.42 6.49 -9.29
C TYR A 194 -2.94 7.07 -10.63
N GLU A 195 -2.13 8.13 -10.62
CA GLU A 195 -1.67 8.78 -11.86
C GLU A 195 -0.95 7.82 -12.82
N PRO A 196 -0.09 6.89 -12.36
CA PRO A 196 0.58 5.96 -13.27
C PRO A 196 -0.36 5.05 -14.07
N TYR A 197 -1.56 4.77 -13.57
CA TYR A 197 -2.60 4.02 -14.29
C TYR A 197 -3.34 4.93 -15.29
N ILE A 198 -3.70 6.14 -14.88
CA ILE A 198 -4.38 7.13 -15.73
C ILE A 198 -3.49 7.50 -16.93
N ASP A 199 -2.18 7.66 -16.72
CA ASP A 199 -1.19 7.90 -17.78
C ASP A 199 -1.15 6.78 -18.84
N ARG A 200 -1.65 5.59 -18.51
CA ARG A 200 -1.76 4.42 -19.39
C ARG A 200 -3.18 4.19 -19.92
N GLY A 201 -4.09 5.14 -19.71
CA GLY A 201 -5.49 5.06 -20.15
C GLY A 201 -6.31 4.02 -19.37
N MET A 202 -5.91 3.72 -18.13
CA MET A 202 -6.60 2.74 -17.28
C MET A 202 -7.53 3.43 -16.27
N VAL A 203 -8.54 2.68 -15.84
CA VAL A 203 -9.43 3.09 -14.75
C VAL A 203 -8.94 2.49 -13.44
N VAL A 204 -8.94 3.32 -12.39
CA VAL A 204 -8.67 2.92 -11.02
C VAL A 204 -9.92 3.12 -10.18
N TYR A 205 -10.25 2.14 -9.34
CA TYR A 205 -11.20 2.32 -8.25
C TYR A 205 -10.49 2.28 -6.90
N ALA A 206 -11.01 3.07 -5.97
CA ALA A 206 -10.61 3.06 -4.57
C ALA A 206 -11.78 3.52 -3.68
N GLY A 207 -11.59 3.47 -2.37
CA GLY A 207 -12.57 3.90 -1.37
C GLY A 207 -12.57 2.99 -0.15
N VAL A 208 -13.67 2.97 0.59
CA VAL A 208 -13.79 2.26 1.88
C VAL A 208 -14.77 1.09 1.89
N ASP A 209 -15.68 1.00 0.91
CA ASP A 209 -16.63 -0.11 0.78
C ASP A 209 -16.27 -1.00 -0.41
N TYR A 210 -15.41 -1.99 -0.16
CA TYR A 210 -14.84 -2.85 -1.20
C TYR A 210 -15.86 -3.77 -1.86
N GLU A 211 -17.00 -4.04 -1.23
CA GLU A 211 -18.09 -4.74 -1.89
C GLU A 211 -18.72 -3.85 -2.96
N LYS A 212 -19.08 -2.60 -2.62
CA LYS A 212 -19.63 -1.66 -3.59
C LYS A 212 -18.64 -1.33 -4.71
N ILE A 213 -17.37 -1.12 -4.38
CA ILE A 213 -16.31 -0.90 -5.36
C ILE A 213 -16.22 -2.08 -6.33
N LEU A 214 -16.24 -3.31 -5.81
CA LEU A 214 -16.21 -4.51 -6.65
C LEU A 214 -17.40 -4.53 -7.62
N ARG A 215 -18.61 -4.25 -7.14
CA ARG A 215 -19.81 -4.23 -7.99
C ARG A 215 -19.77 -3.18 -9.09
N GLU A 216 -19.14 -2.03 -8.86
CA GLU A 216 -18.97 -1.03 -9.92
C GLU A 216 -17.88 -1.44 -10.92
N ALA A 217 -16.74 -1.94 -10.45
CA ALA A 217 -15.66 -2.40 -11.32
C ALA A 217 -16.10 -3.56 -12.23
N GLU A 218 -16.91 -4.50 -11.71
CA GLU A 218 -17.46 -5.64 -12.47
C GLU A 218 -18.30 -5.22 -13.69
N LYS A 219 -18.85 -4.00 -13.72
CA LYS A 219 -19.68 -3.49 -14.84
C LYS A 219 -18.88 -3.07 -16.06
N GLU A 220 -17.59 -2.74 -15.89
CA GLU A 220 -16.74 -2.19 -16.96
C GLU A 220 -15.49 -3.02 -17.26
N ALA A 221 -15.07 -3.89 -16.33
CA ALA A 221 -13.89 -4.74 -16.47
C ALA A 221 -14.20 -6.10 -17.11
N ASP A 222 -13.28 -6.55 -17.96
CA ASP A 222 -13.15 -7.96 -18.31
C ASP A 222 -12.34 -8.69 -17.23
N ILE A 223 -11.30 -8.04 -16.69
CA ILE A 223 -10.41 -8.56 -15.63
C ILE A 223 -10.20 -7.46 -14.57
N ILE A 224 -10.28 -7.85 -13.31
CA ILE A 224 -9.99 -6.97 -12.18
C ILE A 224 -8.55 -7.22 -11.72
N LEU A 225 -7.75 -6.16 -11.65
CA LEU A 225 -6.43 -6.17 -11.06
C LEU A 225 -6.53 -5.63 -9.63
N TRP A 226 -6.41 -6.50 -8.64
CA TRP A 226 -6.23 -6.07 -7.25
C TRP A 226 -4.77 -5.69 -7.03
N ASP A 227 -4.52 -4.40 -6.87
CA ASP A 227 -3.20 -3.88 -6.55
C ASP A 227 -3.17 -3.56 -5.05
N GLY A 228 -2.54 -4.46 -4.28
CA GLY A 228 -2.63 -4.44 -2.81
C GLY A 228 -1.99 -3.21 -2.15
N GLY A 229 -2.27 -3.00 -0.86
CA GLY A 229 -1.60 -1.98 -0.03
C GLY A 229 -0.47 -2.62 0.76
N ASN A 230 0.66 -1.92 0.93
CA ASN A 230 1.79 -2.40 1.73
C ASN A 230 2.19 -3.87 1.41
N ASN A 231 2.06 -4.77 2.38
CA ASN A 231 2.15 -6.23 2.23
C ASN A 231 0.84 -6.95 2.63
N ASP A 232 -0.30 -6.26 2.59
CA ASP A 232 -1.58 -6.85 2.95
C ASP A 232 -2.00 -7.94 1.94
N PHE A 233 -2.80 -8.91 2.38
CA PHE A 233 -3.39 -9.90 1.48
C PHE A 233 -4.61 -9.34 0.73
N PRO A 234 -5.14 -10.01 -0.31
CA PRO A 234 -6.22 -9.46 -1.11
C PRO A 234 -7.54 -9.28 -0.35
N PHE A 235 -8.33 -8.28 -0.76
CA PHE A 235 -9.70 -8.09 -0.29
C PHE A 235 -10.70 -8.88 -1.15
N TYR A 236 -10.24 -9.36 -2.31
CA TYR A 236 -11.00 -10.15 -3.27
C TYR A 236 -10.33 -11.51 -3.43
N GLU A 237 -11.14 -12.56 -3.58
CA GLU A 237 -10.65 -13.91 -3.86
C GLU A 237 -9.94 -13.92 -5.24
N PRO A 238 -8.61 -14.12 -5.30
CA PRO A 238 -7.89 -14.08 -6.56
C PRO A 238 -8.06 -15.39 -7.34
N ASP A 239 -8.11 -15.28 -8.67
CA ASP A 239 -7.96 -16.39 -9.60
C ASP A 239 -6.49 -16.59 -10.02
N LEU A 240 -5.64 -15.57 -9.82
CA LEU A 240 -4.18 -15.65 -9.91
C LEU A 240 -3.55 -14.72 -8.86
N TRP A 241 -2.65 -15.24 -8.03
CA TRP A 241 -2.01 -14.51 -6.94
C TRP A 241 -0.50 -14.36 -7.16
N ILE A 242 -0.10 -13.15 -7.55
CA ILE A 242 1.29 -12.76 -7.79
C ILE A 242 1.83 -12.06 -6.54
N VAL A 243 3.01 -12.47 -6.07
CA VAL A 243 3.64 -11.95 -4.87
C VAL A 243 5.07 -11.51 -5.15
N VAL A 244 5.39 -10.27 -4.80
CA VAL A 244 6.73 -9.69 -5.00
C VAL A 244 7.57 -9.80 -3.74
N THR A 245 8.80 -10.29 -3.88
CA THR A 245 9.83 -10.40 -2.85
C THR A 245 11.01 -9.46 -3.12
N ASP A 246 11.82 -9.18 -2.09
CA ASP A 246 12.94 -8.25 -2.18
C ASP A 246 14.19 -8.84 -1.48
N PRO A 247 15.21 -9.28 -2.24
CA PRO A 247 16.42 -9.89 -1.72
C PRO A 247 17.35 -8.90 -1.00
N HIS A 248 17.06 -7.59 -0.99
CA HIS A 248 17.78 -6.66 -0.10
C HIS A 248 17.40 -6.82 1.38
N ARG A 249 16.32 -7.56 1.67
CA ARG A 249 15.83 -7.82 3.04
C ARG A 249 15.49 -9.31 3.21
N PRO A 250 16.46 -10.23 3.05
CA PRO A 250 16.20 -11.67 3.05
C PRO A 250 15.62 -12.14 4.39
N GLY A 251 14.68 -13.08 4.33
CA GLY A 251 13.95 -13.59 5.48
C GLY A 251 12.74 -12.75 5.88
N HIS A 252 12.52 -11.56 5.30
CA HIS A 252 11.32 -10.78 5.57
C HIS A 252 10.06 -11.47 5.03
N GLU A 253 10.20 -12.31 4.00
CA GLU A 253 9.15 -13.18 3.47
C GLU A 253 8.57 -14.17 4.49
N LEU A 254 9.27 -14.42 5.61
CA LEU A 254 8.84 -15.31 6.70
C LEU A 254 8.72 -14.63 8.07
N LYS A 255 8.92 -13.30 8.16
CA LYS A 255 9.00 -12.58 9.45
C LYS A 255 7.99 -11.45 9.60
N TYR A 256 7.22 -11.15 8.56
CA TYR A 256 6.30 -10.02 8.54
C TYR A 256 4.87 -10.41 8.20
N HIS A 257 3.95 -9.78 8.92
CA HIS A 257 2.52 -9.96 8.77
C HIS A 257 1.92 -8.90 7.83
N PRO A 258 0.94 -9.26 6.98
CA PRO A 258 0.63 -10.63 6.55
C PRO A 258 1.47 -11.06 5.34
N GLY A 259 2.64 -10.45 5.12
CA GLY A 259 3.54 -10.79 4.00
C GLY A 259 3.85 -12.28 3.86
N GLU A 260 4.01 -13.01 4.97
CA GLU A 260 4.18 -14.48 4.93
C GLU A 260 2.91 -15.20 4.44
N THR A 261 1.71 -14.70 4.76
CA THR A 261 0.45 -15.22 4.22
C THR A 261 0.41 -15.11 2.71
N ASN A 262 0.80 -13.96 2.14
CA ASN A 262 0.93 -13.79 0.69
C ASN A 262 1.94 -14.80 0.11
N PHE A 263 3.13 -14.87 0.69
CA PHE A 263 4.21 -15.73 0.22
C PHE A 263 3.81 -17.21 0.13
N ARG A 264 3.09 -17.70 1.16
CA ARG A 264 2.56 -19.07 1.23
C ARG A 264 1.42 -19.35 0.25
N ALA A 265 0.63 -18.34 -0.09
CA ALA A 265 -0.54 -18.47 -0.95
C ALA A 265 -0.26 -18.15 -2.44
N ALA A 266 0.94 -17.69 -2.76
CA ALA A 266 1.33 -17.28 -4.10
C ALA A 266 1.23 -18.41 -5.13
N ASP A 267 0.65 -18.11 -6.29
CA ASP A 267 0.80 -18.92 -7.50
C ASP A 267 2.12 -18.55 -8.21
N VAL A 268 2.51 -17.28 -8.12
CA VAL A 268 3.70 -16.71 -8.75
C VAL A 268 4.46 -15.88 -7.74
N ILE A 269 5.76 -16.12 -7.61
CA ILE A 269 6.67 -15.33 -6.79
C ILE A 269 7.67 -14.62 -7.70
N ILE A 270 7.70 -13.30 -7.62
CA ILE A 270 8.72 -12.49 -8.31
C ILE A 270 9.82 -12.15 -7.31
N ILE A 271 11.05 -12.56 -7.60
CA ILE A 271 12.25 -12.09 -6.89
C ILE A 271 12.74 -10.85 -7.60
N ASN A 272 12.38 -9.67 -7.10
CA ASN A 272 12.65 -8.41 -7.77
C ASN A 272 14.00 -7.80 -7.31
N LYS A 273 14.50 -6.79 -8.04
CA LYS A 273 15.76 -6.06 -7.75
C LYS A 273 17.01 -6.94 -7.70
N ILE A 274 17.00 -8.09 -8.37
CA ILE A 274 18.13 -9.03 -8.34
C ILE A 274 19.40 -8.44 -8.98
N ASP A 275 19.27 -7.42 -9.82
CA ASP A 275 20.35 -6.70 -10.49
C ASP A 275 21.21 -5.86 -9.52
N THR A 276 20.67 -5.53 -8.35
CA THR A 276 21.35 -4.71 -7.34
C THR A 276 21.61 -5.45 -6.02
N ALA A 277 21.05 -6.65 -5.85
CA ALA A 277 21.16 -7.43 -4.62
C ALA A 277 22.38 -8.36 -4.61
N ASN A 278 22.81 -8.77 -3.41
CA ASN A 278 23.86 -9.77 -3.25
C ASN A 278 23.34 -11.16 -3.66
N ARG A 279 24.17 -11.93 -4.37
CA ARG A 279 23.87 -13.31 -4.78
C ARG A 279 23.49 -14.21 -3.60
N ASP A 280 24.18 -14.09 -2.47
CA ASP A 280 23.89 -14.90 -1.28
C ASP A 280 22.49 -14.59 -0.72
N ASP A 281 22.04 -13.33 -0.80
CA ASP A 281 20.73 -12.94 -0.30
C ASP A 281 19.60 -13.34 -1.26
N ILE A 282 19.86 -13.30 -2.57
CA ILE A 282 18.97 -13.90 -3.58
C ILE A 282 18.80 -15.40 -3.30
N GLN A 283 19.90 -16.10 -3.00
CA GLN A 283 19.85 -17.53 -2.71
C GLN A 283 19.04 -17.84 -1.45
N LYS A 284 19.17 -17.03 -0.38
CA LYS A 284 18.33 -17.18 0.83
C LYS A 284 16.82 -17.07 0.52
N VAL A 285 16.42 -16.13 -0.34
CA VAL A 285 15.02 -16.00 -0.75
C VAL A 285 14.57 -17.24 -1.53
N ARG A 286 15.41 -17.78 -2.42
CA ARG A 286 15.12 -19.02 -3.15
C ARG A 286 14.95 -20.21 -2.22
N GLU A 287 15.84 -20.37 -1.24
CA GLU A 287 15.73 -21.40 -0.20
C GLU A 287 14.43 -21.27 0.60
N SER A 288 14.00 -20.04 0.93
CA SER A 288 12.70 -19.79 1.55
C SER A 288 11.54 -20.25 0.66
N ILE A 289 11.60 -19.99 -0.65
CA ILE A 289 10.57 -20.41 -1.62
C ILE A 289 10.49 -21.93 -1.67
N GLU A 290 11.62 -22.61 -1.90
CA GLU A 290 11.69 -24.08 -1.97
C GLU A 290 11.14 -24.74 -0.70
N LYS A 291 11.41 -24.14 0.46
CA LYS A 291 10.95 -24.67 1.75
C LYS A 291 9.45 -24.49 2.00
N VAL A 292 8.88 -23.36 1.57
CA VAL A 292 7.56 -22.90 2.03
C VAL A 292 6.49 -22.96 0.94
N ASN A 293 6.85 -22.69 -0.31
CA ASN A 293 5.96 -22.74 -1.45
C ASN A 293 6.68 -23.25 -2.72
N PRO A 294 7.07 -24.54 -2.74
CA PRO A 294 7.83 -25.13 -3.86
C PRO A 294 7.04 -25.23 -5.17
N ASN A 295 5.72 -24.99 -5.14
CA ASN A 295 4.86 -25.08 -6.32
C ASN A 295 4.68 -23.73 -7.04
N ALA A 296 5.10 -22.63 -6.42
CA ALA A 296 4.97 -21.30 -7.04
C ALA A 296 5.89 -21.18 -8.26
N ILE A 297 5.39 -20.55 -9.31
CA ILE A 297 6.21 -20.14 -10.46
C ILE A 297 7.14 -19.01 -10.00
N VAL A 298 8.45 -19.17 -10.18
CA VAL A 298 9.44 -18.16 -9.79
C VAL A 298 9.88 -17.35 -10.99
N ILE A 299 9.77 -16.03 -10.90
CA ILE A 299 10.24 -15.07 -11.93
C ILE A 299 11.31 -14.19 -11.32
N ASP A 300 12.46 -14.08 -12.00
CA ASP A 300 13.49 -13.13 -11.63
C ASP A 300 13.20 -11.75 -12.25
N GLY A 301 13.33 -10.70 -11.44
CA GLY A 301 13.04 -9.33 -11.83
C GLY A 301 14.16 -8.37 -11.46
N ALA A 302 14.49 -7.47 -12.38
CA ALA A 302 15.21 -6.24 -12.13
C ALA A 302 14.24 -5.06 -12.04
N SER A 303 14.70 -3.97 -11.43
CA SER A 303 13.97 -2.71 -11.34
C SER A 303 14.82 -1.57 -11.91
N PRO A 304 15.05 -1.58 -13.24
CA PRO A 304 15.87 -0.58 -13.89
C PRO A 304 15.28 0.83 -13.75
N LEU A 305 16.21 1.76 -13.82
CA LEU A 305 16.05 3.15 -13.49
C LEU A 305 15.97 4.00 -14.75
N TYR A 306 14.88 4.76 -14.90
CA TYR A 306 14.68 5.69 -16.02
C TYR A 306 14.59 7.13 -15.52
N VAL A 307 15.35 8.03 -16.14
CA VAL A 307 15.37 9.47 -15.79
C VAL A 307 15.05 10.25 -17.06
N ASP A 308 14.14 11.22 -16.97
CA ASP A 308 13.65 11.99 -18.13
C ASP A 308 14.71 12.95 -18.72
N LYS A 309 15.44 13.67 -17.86
CA LYS A 309 16.47 14.65 -18.26
C LYS A 309 17.78 14.41 -17.50
N PRO A 310 18.45 13.27 -17.73
CA PRO A 310 19.61 12.84 -16.95
C PRO A 310 20.80 13.81 -17.04
N GLU A 311 20.90 14.58 -18.13
CA GLU A 311 21.93 15.60 -18.34
C GLU A 311 21.90 16.73 -17.30
N LEU A 312 20.77 16.95 -16.65
CA LEU A 312 20.63 17.96 -15.60
C LEU A 312 21.23 17.52 -14.26
N ILE A 313 21.57 16.24 -14.07
CA ILE A 313 22.09 15.73 -12.79
C ILE A 313 23.63 15.89 -12.70
N LYS A 314 24.34 15.68 -13.80
CA LYS A 314 25.79 15.52 -13.80
C LYS A 314 26.51 16.77 -13.29
N GLY A 315 27.31 16.62 -12.24
CA GLY A 315 28.10 17.69 -11.63
C GLY A 315 27.27 18.76 -10.91
N LYS A 316 25.99 18.50 -10.65
CA LYS A 316 25.09 19.43 -9.94
C LYS A 316 24.91 19.07 -8.48
N ARG A 317 24.58 20.07 -7.66
CA ARG A 317 24.09 19.89 -6.28
C ARG A 317 22.61 19.58 -6.37
N VAL A 318 22.20 18.40 -5.94
CA VAL A 318 20.82 17.91 -6.15
C VAL A 318 20.09 17.74 -4.83
N LEU A 319 18.84 18.19 -4.80
CA LEU A 319 17.90 17.83 -3.74
C LEU A 319 17.14 16.59 -4.17
N VAL A 320 17.13 15.55 -3.35
CA VAL A 320 16.41 14.30 -3.63
C VAL A 320 15.11 14.28 -2.84
N VAL A 321 13.99 14.15 -3.55
CA VAL A 321 12.65 13.97 -2.97
C VAL A 321 12.16 12.56 -3.30
N GLU A 322 11.71 11.81 -2.31
CA GLU A 322 11.32 10.39 -2.47
C GLU A 322 9.91 10.12 -1.94
N ASP A 323 9.35 9.00 -2.37
CA ASP A 323 8.13 8.40 -1.86
C ASP A 323 8.14 8.31 -0.31
N GLY A 324 7.17 8.98 0.32
CA GLY A 324 7.04 9.11 1.77
C GLY A 324 6.85 7.76 2.48
N PRO A 325 5.80 6.98 2.16
CA PRO A 325 5.58 5.65 2.71
C PRO A 325 6.79 4.71 2.68
N THR A 326 7.52 4.65 1.56
CA THR A 326 8.71 3.79 1.43
C THR A 326 9.80 4.15 2.43
N LEU A 327 9.99 5.44 2.70
CA LEU A 327 11.00 5.94 3.64
C LEU A 327 10.56 5.88 5.10
N THR A 328 9.28 6.12 5.36
CA THR A 328 8.72 6.24 6.71
C THR A 328 8.40 4.86 7.27
N HIS A 329 7.23 4.32 6.95
CA HIS A 329 6.77 3.03 7.45
C HIS A 329 7.50 1.84 6.80
N GLY A 330 7.92 1.99 5.53
CA GLY A 330 8.74 0.98 4.83
C GLY A 330 10.18 0.87 5.36
N GLY A 331 10.66 1.87 6.09
CA GLY A 331 11.95 1.88 6.78
C GLY A 331 13.18 1.95 5.88
N MET A 332 13.03 2.31 4.59
CA MET A 332 14.17 2.49 3.70
C MET A 332 14.92 3.80 4.02
N LYS A 333 16.25 3.76 3.97
CA LYS A 333 17.09 4.96 4.20
C LYS A 333 17.18 5.87 2.97
N TYR A 334 17.13 5.27 1.80
CA TYR A 334 17.19 5.94 0.51
C TYR A 334 16.31 5.19 -0.46
N GLY A 335 15.83 5.92 -1.46
CA GLY A 335 15.01 5.36 -2.50
C GLY A 335 15.61 5.59 -3.87
N ALA A 336 14.70 5.93 -4.74
CA ALA A 336 14.88 5.99 -6.13
C ALA A 336 15.77 7.13 -6.66
N GLY A 337 15.39 8.33 -6.28
CA GLY A 337 16.10 9.55 -6.61
C GLY A 337 17.54 9.54 -6.11
N TYR A 338 17.82 8.91 -4.96
CA TYR A 338 19.18 8.79 -4.44
C TYR A 338 20.06 7.92 -5.35
N ILE A 339 19.56 6.78 -5.80
CA ILE A 339 20.29 5.89 -6.70
C ILE A 339 20.53 6.61 -8.04
N ALA A 340 19.53 7.33 -8.55
CA ALA A 340 19.69 8.15 -9.75
C ALA A 340 20.76 9.25 -9.57
N ALA A 341 20.75 9.97 -8.46
CA ALA A 341 21.75 11.00 -8.15
C ALA A 341 23.19 10.46 -8.23
N LYS A 342 23.42 9.27 -7.64
CA LYS A 342 24.73 8.61 -7.69
C LYS A 342 25.08 8.11 -9.09
N LYS A 343 24.16 7.40 -9.75
CA LYS A 343 24.36 6.80 -11.08
C LYS A 343 24.69 7.83 -12.15
N TYR A 344 24.05 9.00 -12.10
CA TYR A 344 24.23 10.08 -13.09
C TYR A 344 25.28 11.12 -12.67
N GLY A 345 25.99 10.90 -11.56
CA GLY A 345 27.15 11.68 -11.18
C GLY A 345 26.83 13.08 -10.66
N ALA A 346 25.83 13.21 -9.79
CA ALA A 346 25.63 14.43 -9.01
C ALA A 346 26.90 14.80 -8.22
N ALA A 347 27.21 16.10 -8.13
CA ALA A 347 28.36 16.59 -7.37
C ALA A 347 28.12 16.47 -5.85
N GLU A 348 26.89 16.71 -5.42
CA GLU A 348 26.48 16.69 -4.01
C GLU A 348 24.99 16.33 -3.91
N ILE A 349 24.61 15.58 -2.88
CA ILE A 349 23.21 15.41 -2.50
C ILE A 349 22.98 16.32 -1.29
N VAL A 350 22.16 17.35 -1.48
CA VAL A 350 21.96 18.44 -0.52
C VAL A 350 21.13 17.96 0.66
N ASP A 351 21.60 18.24 1.89
CA ASP A 351 20.84 17.98 3.11
C ASP A 351 19.60 18.90 3.18
N PRO A 352 18.37 18.36 3.16
CA PRO A 352 17.14 19.14 3.21
C PRO A 352 16.82 19.73 4.59
N ARG A 353 17.38 19.20 5.68
CA ARG A 353 16.94 19.50 7.06
C ARG A 353 17.09 20.97 7.46
N PRO A 354 18.17 21.69 7.09
CA PRO A 354 18.29 23.12 7.37
C PRO A 354 17.20 23.99 6.71
N TYR A 355 16.53 23.46 5.68
CA TYR A 355 15.53 24.16 4.89
C TYR A 355 14.09 23.75 5.21
N ALA A 356 13.92 22.70 6.03
CA ALA A 356 12.62 22.15 6.40
C ALA A 356 11.75 23.16 7.16
N VAL A 357 10.46 23.20 6.82
CA VAL A 357 9.46 24.05 7.49
C VAL A 357 8.26 23.23 7.96
N GLY A 358 7.56 23.74 8.98
CA GLY A 358 6.29 23.20 9.45
C GLY A 358 6.36 21.70 9.77
N SER A 359 5.41 20.92 9.25
CA SER A 359 5.31 19.49 9.53
C SER A 359 6.51 18.69 9.03
N ILE A 360 7.26 19.17 8.04
CA ILE A 360 8.46 18.50 7.54
C ILE A 360 9.54 18.43 8.62
N VAL A 361 9.65 19.46 9.48
CA VAL A 361 10.56 19.46 10.63
C VAL A 361 10.19 18.35 11.60
N ASP A 362 8.90 18.16 11.85
CA ASP A 362 8.41 17.13 12.77
C ASP A 362 8.57 15.72 12.18
N THR A 363 8.43 15.57 10.86
CA THR A 363 8.76 14.32 10.15
C THR A 363 10.21 13.91 10.40
N TYR A 364 11.19 14.82 10.30
CA TYR A 364 12.60 14.48 10.59
C TYR A 364 12.86 14.14 12.06
N LYS A 365 12.14 14.77 12.99
CA LYS A 365 12.24 14.41 14.42
C LYS A 365 11.71 13.00 14.67
N LYS A 366 10.59 12.63 14.03
CA LYS A 366 9.95 11.32 14.17
C LYS A 366 10.77 10.21 13.50
N TYR A 367 11.26 10.46 12.29
CA TYR A 367 12.00 9.50 11.48
C TYR A 367 13.48 9.85 11.43
N SER A 368 14.16 9.66 12.56
CA SER A 368 15.57 10.05 12.76
C SER A 368 16.58 9.31 11.89
N HIS A 369 16.17 8.24 11.20
CA HIS A 369 17.01 7.54 10.22
C HIS A 369 17.13 8.28 8.89
N LEU A 370 16.32 9.31 8.63
CA LEU A 370 16.36 10.14 7.43
C LEU A 370 17.40 11.26 7.58
N ASP A 371 18.29 11.36 6.58
CA ASP A 371 19.38 12.33 6.56
C ASP A 371 19.35 13.24 5.32
N VAL A 372 19.74 12.74 4.16
CA VAL A 372 19.97 13.52 2.92
C VAL A 372 18.81 13.42 1.94
N ILE A 373 17.65 12.96 2.39
CA ILE A 373 16.49 12.67 1.58
C ILE A 373 15.26 13.38 2.13
N LEU A 374 14.52 14.06 1.25
CA LEU A 374 13.26 14.71 1.58
C LEU A 374 12.07 13.76 1.31
N PRO A 375 11.36 13.29 2.34
CA PRO A 375 10.13 12.51 2.12
C PRO A 375 9.02 13.41 1.56
N ALA A 376 8.32 12.93 0.52
CA ALA A 376 7.20 13.61 -0.10
C ALA A 376 5.95 13.56 0.80
N MET A 377 5.88 14.45 1.79
CA MET A 377 4.72 14.59 2.67
C MET A 377 3.65 15.48 2.01
N GLY A 378 2.39 15.04 1.99
CA GLY A 378 1.34 15.75 1.27
C GLY A 378 -0.09 15.32 1.57
N TYR A 379 -0.43 15.07 2.84
CA TYR A 379 -1.78 14.64 3.27
C TYR A 379 -2.83 15.77 3.25
N GLY A 380 -2.44 16.99 2.86
CA GLY A 380 -3.35 18.11 2.70
C GLY A 380 -2.66 19.38 2.21
N ALA A 381 -3.44 20.40 1.88
CA ALA A 381 -2.95 21.64 1.26
C ALA A 381 -1.85 22.35 2.06
N LYS A 382 -1.89 22.25 3.40
CA LYS A 382 -0.84 22.80 4.27
C LYS A 382 0.49 22.08 4.07
N GLN A 383 0.50 20.74 4.13
CA GLN A 383 1.71 19.95 3.96
C GLN A 383 2.30 20.08 2.56
N ILE A 384 1.46 20.16 1.52
CA ILE A 384 1.92 20.40 0.14
C ILE A 384 2.66 21.74 0.04
N LYS A 385 2.14 22.80 0.67
CA LYS A 385 2.81 24.12 0.71
C LYS A 385 4.11 24.08 1.50
N GLU A 386 4.14 23.38 2.63
CA GLU A 386 5.35 23.23 3.44
C GLU A 386 6.44 22.40 2.71
N LEU A 387 6.04 21.40 1.92
CA LEU A 387 6.93 20.65 1.03
C LEU A 387 7.46 21.53 -0.12
N GLU A 388 6.59 22.30 -0.79
CA GLU A 388 6.97 23.27 -1.83
C GLU A 388 7.98 24.29 -1.28
N GLU A 389 7.69 24.87 -0.12
CA GLU A 389 8.55 25.86 0.52
C GLU A 389 9.91 25.26 0.91
N THR A 390 9.93 24.04 1.47
CA THR A 390 11.17 23.33 1.80
C THR A 390 12.04 23.12 0.56
N ILE A 391 11.45 22.65 -0.55
CA ILE A 391 12.17 22.44 -1.81
C ILE A 391 12.69 23.76 -2.38
N ASN A 392 11.88 24.81 -2.32
CA ASN A 392 12.23 26.11 -2.87
C ASN A 392 13.30 26.84 -2.05
N ARG A 393 13.38 26.59 -0.74
CA ARG A 393 14.43 27.10 0.17
C ARG A 393 15.76 26.36 0.05
N ALA A 394 15.74 25.07 -0.31
CA ALA A 394 16.95 24.26 -0.41
C ALA A 394 17.97 24.88 -1.38
N ASP A 395 19.24 24.92 -0.98
CA ASP A 395 20.35 25.38 -1.81
C ASP A 395 20.82 24.25 -2.75
N ALA A 396 20.00 23.96 -3.76
CA ALA A 396 20.24 22.94 -4.77
C ALA A 396 20.08 23.53 -6.17
N ASP A 397 20.85 23.01 -7.12
CA ASP A 397 20.75 23.38 -8.54
C ASP A 397 19.56 22.70 -9.22
N VAL A 398 19.25 21.45 -8.83
CA VAL A 398 18.24 20.59 -9.46
C VAL A 398 17.52 19.75 -8.40
N VAL A 399 16.23 19.52 -8.61
CA VAL A 399 15.42 18.60 -7.80
C VAL A 399 15.28 17.27 -8.52
N ILE A 400 15.63 16.18 -7.86
CA ILE A 400 15.39 14.81 -8.34
C ILE A 400 14.12 14.31 -7.65
N MET A 401 13.06 14.11 -8.43
CA MET A 401 11.80 13.53 -7.98
C MET A 401 11.87 12.02 -8.15
N GLY A 402 12.14 11.31 -7.05
CA GLY A 402 12.01 9.86 -6.90
C GLY A 402 10.58 9.39 -6.64
N THR A 403 9.62 10.32 -6.60
CA THR A 403 8.20 10.04 -6.39
C THR A 403 7.54 9.47 -7.65
N PRO A 404 6.58 8.54 -7.53
CA PRO A 404 5.76 8.10 -8.66
C PRO A 404 4.97 9.23 -9.31
N ILE A 405 4.45 10.21 -8.55
CA ILE A 405 3.77 11.40 -9.06
C ILE A 405 4.77 12.39 -9.69
N ASP A 406 4.30 13.20 -10.64
CA ASP A 406 5.02 14.41 -11.03
C ASP A 406 4.67 15.58 -10.10
N LEU A 407 5.51 15.86 -9.10
CA LEU A 407 5.25 16.92 -8.11
C LEU A 407 5.00 18.29 -8.77
N ARG A 408 5.53 18.56 -9.97
CA ARG A 408 5.31 19.81 -10.71
C ARG A 408 3.82 20.08 -11.04
N ARG A 409 2.96 19.06 -10.95
CA ARG A 409 1.51 19.18 -11.16
C ARG A 409 0.78 19.74 -9.95
N VAL A 410 1.31 19.51 -8.75
CA VAL A 410 0.66 19.86 -7.48
C VAL A 410 1.36 21.01 -6.75
N MET A 411 2.56 21.39 -7.16
CA MET A 411 3.33 22.49 -6.57
C MET A 411 4.21 23.22 -7.60
N LYS A 412 4.62 24.44 -7.26
CA LYS A 412 5.49 25.29 -8.09
C LYS A 412 6.93 25.26 -7.61
N LEU A 413 7.80 24.66 -8.41
CA LEU A 413 9.24 24.59 -8.13
C LEU A 413 9.98 25.76 -8.79
N ASN A 414 10.85 26.43 -8.02
CA ASN A 414 11.72 27.50 -8.51
C ASN A 414 13.06 26.99 -9.09
N LYS A 415 13.22 25.68 -9.19
CA LYS A 415 14.41 24.97 -9.70
C LYS A 415 14.02 24.02 -10.82
N PRO A 416 14.94 23.72 -11.76
CA PRO A 416 14.78 22.59 -12.66
C PRO A 416 14.54 21.30 -11.87
N ALA A 417 13.65 20.46 -12.37
CA ALA A 417 13.35 19.16 -11.76
C ALA A 417 13.36 18.04 -12.80
N VAL A 418 13.91 16.91 -12.39
CA VAL A 418 13.96 15.66 -13.17
C VAL A 418 13.10 14.62 -12.47
N ARG A 419 12.45 13.75 -13.25
CA ARG A 419 11.61 12.67 -12.73
C ARG A 419 12.30 11.33 -12.93
N VAL A 420 12.29 10.53 -11.88
CA VAL A 420 12.83 9.18 -11.86
C VAL A 420 11.67 8.19 -11.88
N ARG A 421 11.78 7.18 -12.73
CA ARG A 421 10.78 6.11 -12.89
C ARG A 421 11.45 4.74 -12.80
N TYR A 422 10.65 3.76 -12.40
CA TYR A 422 11.03 2.35 -12.29
C TYR A 422 9.96 1.53 -12.97
N GLU A 423 10.43 0.54 -13.71
CA GLU A 423 9.58 -0.48 -14.30
C GLU A 423 10.15 -1.85 -13.96
N LEU A 424 9.29 -2.86 -13.93
CA LEU A 424 9.72 -4.24 -13.77
C LEU A 424 10.31 -4.75 -15.09
N GLU A 425 11.55 -5.20 -15.06
CA GLU A 425 12.18 -5.92 -16.17
C GLU A 425 12.43 -7.37 -15.74
N GLU A 426 11.88 -8.34 -16.46
CA GLU A 426 12.03 -9.75 -16.09
C GLU A 426 13.31 -10.30 -16.70
N ILE A 427 14.02 -11.11 -15.93
CA ILE A 427 15.29 -11.72 -16.32
C ILE A 427 15.05 -13.20 -16.57
N GLY A 428 15.43 -13.67 -17.75
CA GLY A 428 15.25 -15.07 -18.14
C GLY A 428 13.79 -15.43 -18.43
N GLU A 429 13.44 -16.69 -18.15
CA GLU A 429 12.13 -17.29 -18.38
C GLU A 429 11.74 -18.12 -17.14
N PRO A 430 10.45 -18.28 -16.81
CA PRO A 430 9.28 -17.75 -17.53
C PRO A 430 9.05 -16.25 -17.27
N LYS A 431 8.27 -15.60 -18.16
CA LYS A 431 7.81 -14.22 -17.96
C LYS A 431 6.33 -14.18 -17.56
N LEU A 432 5.92 -13.07 -16.97
CA LEU A 432 4.54 -12.70 -16.67
C LEU A 432 3.66 -12.82 -17.90
N LYS A 433 4.17 -12.50 -19.09
CA LYS A 433 3.38 -12.66 -20.32
C LYS A 433 2.98 -14.12 -20.56
N ASP A 434 3.87 -15.07 -20.28
CA ASP A 434 3.58 -16.50 -20.44
C ASP A 434 2.56 -16.97 -19.40
N VAL A 435 2.77 -16.57 -18.14
CA VAL A 435 1.85 -16.87 -17.03
C VAL A 435 0.46 -16.29 -17.28
N LEU A 436 0.38 -15.03 -17.70
CA LEU A 436 -0.89 -14.34 -17.96
C LEU A 436 -1.60 -14.93 -19.17
N LYS A 437 -0.85 -15.33 -20.22
CA LYS A 437 -1.43 -16.02 -21.37
C LYS A 437 -2.06 -17.36 -20.96
N GLU A 438 -1.34 -18.16 -20.18
CA GLU A 438 -1.86 -19.43 -19.66
C GLU A 438 -3.09 -19.21 -18.76
N PHE A 439 -3.04 -18.19 -17.90
CA PHE A 439 -4.16 -17.79 -17.06
C PHE A 439 -5.41 -17.46 -17.88
N VAL A 440 -5.32 -16.59 -18.89
CA VAL A 440 -6.50 -16.19 -19.68
C VAL A 440 -7.05 -17.34 -20.52
N GLU A 441 -6.20 -18.24 -21.02
CA GLU A 441 -6.62 -19.44 -21.78
C GLU A 441 -7.42 -20.43 -20.89
N LYS A 442 -7.03 -20.56 -19.62
CA LYS A 442 -7.64 -21.47 -18.65
C LYS A 442 -8.80 -20.86 -17.86
N CYS A 443 -8.91 -19.53 -17.81
CA CYS A 443 -9.89 -18.86 -16.95
C CYS A 443 -11.34 -19.03 -17.46
N GLU A 444 -12.11 -19.87 -16.76
CA GLU A 444 -13.52 -20.13 -17.10
C GLU A 444 -14.42 -18.89 -16.96
N LYS A 445 -14.05 -17.92 -16.11
CA LYS A 445 -14.80 -16.66 -15.95
C LYS A 445 -14.70 -15.75 -17.18
N LEU A 446 -13.68 -15.91 -18.04
CA LEU A 446 -13.53 -15.17 -19.30
C LEU A 446 -14.27 -15.83 -20.48
N LYS A 447 -14.70 -17.08 -20.34
CA LYS A 447 -15.40 -17.84 -21.38
C LYS A 447 -16.93 -17.70 -21.32
N LYS A 448 -17.44 -17.10 -20.25
CA LYS A 448 -18.86 -16.81 -20.00
C LYS A 448 -19.17 -15.38 -20.37
#